data_AF-A0A958PJQ3-F1
#
_entry.id   AF-A0A958PJQ3-F1
#
_cell.length_a   1.000
_cell.length_b   1.000
_cell.length_c   1.000
_cell.angle_alpha   90.00
_cell.angle_beta   90.00
_cell.angle_gamma   90.00
#
_symmetry.space_group_name_H-M   'P 1'
#
loop_
_entity.id
_entity.type
_entity.pdbx_description
1 polymer ?
#
loop_
_entity_poly.entity_id
_entity_poly.type
_entity_poly.pdbx_seq_one_letter_code
_entity_poly.pdbx_strand_id
1 'polypeptide(L)'
;FLKFYPAEKTALHLHDTYGLALSCAEQGYRMGIRRFDGSTGGVGGCPYAKGATGNMASESLLYSFSRQNRVHSVPFSEILETIEHMATDLKLTVHSRLYEIVKRGGKLYGI
;
A
#
# COMPACT_ATOMS: atom_id res chain seq x y z
N PHE A 1 -9.98 -1.08 21.60
CA PHE A 1 -10.65 -1.75 20.48
C PHE A 1 -10.47 -3.27 20.53
N LEU A 2 -9.26 -3.81 20.39
CA LEU A 2 -9.03 -5.27 20.33
C LEU A 2 -9.35 -6.05 21.62
N LYS A 3 -9.48 -5.36 22.76
CA LYS A 3 -10.05 -5.95 23.99
C LYS A 3 -11.52 -6.39 23.81
N PHE A 4 -12.23 -5.77 22.88
CA PHE A 4 -13.67 -5.96 22.66
C PHE A 4 -13.99 -6.63 21.33
N TYR A 5 -13.09 -6.54 20.33
CA TYR A 5 -13.29 -7.11 19.00
C TYR A 5 -12.07 -7.93 18.57
N PRO A 6 -12.25 -9.14 18.02
CA PRO A 6 -11.15 -10.00 17.62
C PRO A 6 -10.35 -9.39 16.45
N ALA A 7 -9.02 -9.54 16.50
CA ALA A 7 -8.11 -9.01 15.50
C ALA A 7 -8.33 -9.65 14.13
N GLU A 8 -8.68 -10.94 14.10
CA GLU A 8 -8.97 -11.73 12.91
C GLU A 8 -10.22 -11.24 12.18
N LYS A 9 -11.11 -10.52 12.88
CA LYS A 9 -12.31 -9.89 12.30
C LYS A 9 -12.10 -8.42 11.92
N THR A 10 -10.96 -7.84 12.27
CA THR A 10 -10.66 -6.41 12.09
C THR A 10 -9.85 -6.17 10.82
N ALA A 11 -10.12 -5.07 10.12
CA ALA A 11 -9.31 -4.56 9.02
C ALA A 11 -8.84 -3.14 9.31
N LEU A 12 -7.69 -2.74 8.75
CA LEU A 12 -7.19 -1.36 8.84
C LEU A 12 -7.17 -0.70 7.46
N HIS A 13 -7.93 0.38 7.32
CA HIS A 13 -7.83 1.32 6.19
C HIS A 13 -7.04 2.54 6.65
N LEU A 14 -5.84 2.73 6.09
CA LEU A 14 -4.90 3.73 6.57
C LEU A 14 -4.55 4.69 5.44
N HIS A 15 -4.67 5.99 5.72
CA HIS A 15 -4.25 7.03 4.81
C HIS A 15 -2.78 7.39 5.05
N ASP A 16 -2.04 7.59 3.96
CA ASP A 16 -0.62 7.93 3.98
C ASP A 16 -0.35 9.42 3.76
N THR A 17 -1.34 10.27 4.06
CA THR A 17 -1.24 11.75 4.02
C THR A 17 0.01 12.30 4.69
N TYR A 18 0.45 11.65 5.78
CA TYR A 18 1.60 12.07 6.59
C TYR A 18 2.76 11.05 6.58
N GLY A 19 2.74 10.07 5.68
CA GLY A 19 3.81 9.06 5.58
C GLY A 19 3.86 8.06 6.74
N LEU A 20 2.77 7.91 7.49
CA LEU A 20 2.71 7.05 8.69
C LEU A 20 1.96 5.73 8.44
N ALA A 21 1.32 5.55 7.28
CA ALA A 21 0.36 4.46 7.09
C ALA A 21 1.03 3.09 7.20
N LEU A 22 2.23 2.94 6.63
CA LEU A 22 2.98 1.67 6.71
C LEU A 22 3.41 1.36 8.16
N SER A 23 3.84 2.37 8.93
CA SER A 23 4.20 2.19 10.34
C SER A 23 3.00 1.75 11.18
N CYS A 24 1.84 2.37 10.94
CA CYS A 24 0.59 1.96 11.57
C CYS A 24 0.18 0.53 11.17
N ALA A 25 0.35 0.14 9.90
CA ALA A 25 0.08 -1.21 9.44
C ALA A 25 0.99 -2.24 10.13
N GLU A 26 2.28 -1.94 10.30
CA GLU A 26 3.22 -2.77 11.05
C GLU A 26 2.78 -3.00 12.49
N GLN A 27 2.31 -1.94 13.17
CA GLN A 27 1.77 -2.09 14.52
C GLN A 27 0.49 -2.92 14.54
N GLY A 28 -0.44 -2.67 13.61
CA GLY A 28 -1.64 -3.49 13.45
C GLY A 28 -1.31 -4.97 13.25
N TYR A 29 -0.31 -5.27 12.42
CA TYR A 29 0.16 -6.63 12.21
C TYR A 29 0.69 -7.27 13.49
N ARG A 30 1.51 -6.55 14.27
CA ARG A 30 2.01 -7.01 15.58
C ARG A 30 0.90 -7.27 16.59
N MET A 31 -0.21 -6.53 16.48
CA MET A 31 -1.41 -6.71 17.31
C MET A 31 -2.34 -7.83 16.83
N GLY A 32 -1.95 -8.58 15.79
CA GLY A 32 -2.71 -9.73 15.27
C GLY A 32 -3.63 -9.43 14.08
N ILE A 33 -3.71 -8.18 13.62
CA ILE A 33 -4.52 -7.82 12.45
C ILE A 33 -3.87 -8.37 11.17
N ARG A 34 -4.68 -8.92 10.26
CA ARG A 34 -4.21 -9.54 9.00
C ARG A 34 -4.90 -9.00 7.75
N ARG A 35 -5.87 -8.09 7.90
CA ARG A 35 -6.55 -7.43 6.78
C ARG A 35 -6.22 -5.95 6.77
N PHE A 36 -5.74 -5.48 5.63
CA PHE A 36 -5.33 -4.11 5.40
C PHE A 36 -5.88 -3.68 4.06
N ASP A 37 -6.52 -2.52 4.05
CA ASP A 37 -7.01 -1.92 2.82
C ASP A 37 -5.92 -1.01 2.26
N GLY A 38 -5.77 -1.06 0.95
CA GLY A 38 -4.81 -0.27 0.20
C GLY A 38 -5.40 0.16 -1.13
N SER A 39 -4.70 1.05 -1.82
CA SER A 39 -5.07 1.51 -3.15
C SER A 39 -3.89 1.28 -4.09
N THR A 40 -4.13 0.57 -5.19
CA THR A 40 -3.10 0.30 -6.20
C THR A 40 -2.52 1.60 -6.73
N GLY A 41 -1.20 1.73 -6.71
CA GLY A 41 -0.54 2.97 -7.16
C GLY A 41 -0.72 4.15 -6.19
N GLY A 42 -1.32 3.94 -5.01
CA GLY A 42 -1.65 4.99 -4.06
C GLY A 42 -2.71 5.96 -4.58
N VAL A 43 -3.60 5.53 -5.48
CA VAL A 43 -4.61 6.41 -6.06
C VAL A 43 -5.66 6.84 -5.03
N GLY A 44 -6.25 8.01 -5.25
CA GLY A 44 -7.19 8.63 -4.34
C GLY A 44 -6.46 9.58 -3.38
N GLY A 45 -6.61 10.87 -3.63
CA GLY A 45 -6.08 11.94 -2.77
C GLY A 45 -6.96 12.20 -1.55
N CYS A 46 -6.52 13.11 -0.68
CA CYS A 46 -7.31 13.55 0.47
C CYS A 46 -8.14 14.80 0.13
N PRO A 47 -9.49 14.78 0.24
CA PRO A 47 -10.31 15.97 -0.03
C PRO A 47 -10.02 17.12 0.95
N TYR A 48 -9.49 16.81 2.14
CA TYR A 48 -9.15 17.78 3.18
C TYR A 48 -7.71 18.28 3.11
N ALA A 49 -6.83 17.62 2.34
CA ALA A 49 -5.42 18.00 2.17
C ALA A 49 -5.07 17.98 0.68
N LYS A 50 -5.33 19.11 0.00
CA LYS A 50 -5.08 19.26 -1.45
C LYS A 50 -3.63 18.92 -1.78
N GLY A 51 -3.44 17.98 -2.71
CA GLY A 51 -2.12 17.54 -3.17
C GLY A 51 -1.44 16.50 -2.28
N ALA A 52 -2.01 16.15 -1.13
CA ALA A 52 -1.49 15.07 -0.30
C ALA A 52 -2.02 13.71 -0.81
N THR A 53 -1.18 12.69 -0.67
CA THR A 53 -1.55 11.29 -0.88
C THR A 53 -2.69 10.93 0.09
N GLY A 54 -3.72 10.23 -0.40
CA GLY A 54 -4.80 9.75 0.44
C GLY A 54 -4.48 8.35 0.93
N ASN A 55 -4.80 7.36 0.10
CA ASN A 55 -4.66 5.95 0.49
C ASN A 55 -3.20 5.49 0.57
N MET A 56 -2.94 4.52 1.44
CA MET A 56 -1.70 3.75 1.37
C MET A 56 -1.63 2.98 0.05
N ALA A 57 -0.49 3.05 -0.62
CA ALA A 57 -0.17 2.25 -1.79
C ALA A 57 -0.13 0.74 -1.45
N SER A 58 -0.93 -0.08 -2.13
CA SER A 58 -0.98 -1.54 -1.92
C SER A 58 0.40 -2.20 -2.08
N GLU A 59 1.15 -1.79 -3.09
CA GLU A 59 2.51 -2.25 -3.37
C GLU A 59 3.50 -1.90 -2.27
N SER A 60 3.32 -0.78 -1.55
CA SER A 60 4.19 -0.41 -0.43
C SER A 60 4.04 -1.39 0.73
N LEU A 61 2.80 -1.80 1.02
CA LEU A 61 2.51 -2.80 2.03
C LEU A 61 3.06 -4.17 1.63
N LEU A 62 2.81 -4.59 0.39
CA LEU A 62 3.26 -5.88 -0.12
C LEU A 62 4.79 -5.97 -0.17
N TYR A 63 5.47 -4.93 -0.64
CA TYR A 63 6.92 -4.87 -0.62
C TYR A 63 7.49 -5.01 0.80
N SER A 64 6.95 -4.24 1.77
CA SER A 64 7.37 -4.33 3.18
C SER A 64 7.14 -5.71 3.76
N PHE A 65 6.00 -6.33 3.46
CA PHE A 65 5.62 -7.62 4.01
C PHE A 65 6.39 -8.78 3.35
N SER A 66 6.64 -8.72 2.04
CA SER A 66 7.55 -9.62 1.31
C SER A 66 8.94 -9.63 1.94
N ARG A 67 9.49 -8.44 2.23
CA ARG A 67 10.81 -8.27 2.87
C ARG A 67 10.91 -8.92 4.25
N GLN A 68 9.77 -9.22 4.87
CA GLN A 68 9.66 -9.86 6.18
C GLN A 68 9.16 -11.30 6.07
N ASN A 69 9.16 -11.89 4.87
CA ASN A 69 8.67 -13.24 4.57
C ASN A 69 7.22 -13.48 5.03
N ARG A 70 6.38 -12.43 5.01
CA ARG A 70 4.97 -12.54 5.36
C ARG A 70 4.18 -13.01 4.15
N VAL A 71 3.24 -13.93 4.37
CA VAL A 71 2.41 -14.51 3.31
C VAL A 71 1.45 -13.45 2.76
N HIS A 72 1.45 -13.34 1.43
CA HIS A 72 0.43 -12.65 0.63
C HIS A 72 0.33 -13.36 -0.72
N SER A 73 -0.76 -13.14 -1.44
CA SER A 73 -1.12 -13.92 -2.63
C SER A 73 -0.97 -13.16 -3.94
N VAL A 74 -0.51 -11.91 -3.92
CA VAL A 74 -0.48 -11.06 -5.11
C VAL A 74 0.96 -10.86 -5.56
N PRO A 75 1.34 -11.33 -6.76
CA PRO A 75 2.67 -11.10 -7.31
C PRO A 75 2.93 -9.61 -7.52
N PHE A 76 4.15 -9.17 -7.18
CA PHE A 76 4.52 -7.76 -7.30
C PHE A 76 4.46 -7.26 -8.76
N SER A 77 4.78 -8.12 -9.72
CA SER A 77 4.72 -7.82 -11.15
C SER A 77 3.32 -7.46 -11.63
N GLU A 78 2.29 -8.19 -11.20
CA GLU A 78 0.89 -7.95 -11.58
C GLU A 78 0.41 -6.59 -11.08
N ILE A 79 0.87 -6.17 -9.90
CA ILE A 79 0.55 -4.85 -9.37
C ILE A 79 1.23 -3.75 -10.16
N LEU A 80 2.51 -3.90 -10.50
CA LEU A 80 3.20 -2.90 -11.32
C LEU A 80 2.56 -2.73 -12.69
N GLU A 81 2.17 -3.84 -13.33
CA GLU A 81 1.42 -3.83 -14.59
C GLU A 81 0.08 -3.11 -14.43
N THR A 82 -0.64 -3.36 -13.35
CA THR A 82 -1.89 -2.68 -13.05
C THR A 82 -1.68 -1.18 -12.86
N ILE A 83 -0.62 -0.77 -12.15
CA ILE A 83 -0.27 0.65 -11.95
C ILE A 83 0.04 1.32 -13.29
N GLU A 84 0.77 0.64 -14.19
CA GLU A 84 1.06 1.15 -15.53
C GLU A 84 -0.25 1.41 -16.31
N HIS A 85 -1.14 0.41 -16.41
CA HIS A 85 -2.44 0.57 -17.09
C HIS A 85 -3.27 1.71 -16.49
N MET A 86 -3.30 1.82 -15.15
CA MET A 86 -3.99 2.93 -14.47
C MET A 86 -3.39 4.29 -14.82
N ALA A 87 -2.08 4.38 -14.93
CA ALA A 87 -1.37 5.62 -15.25
C ALA A 87 -1.50 6.01 -16.74
N THR A 88 -1.44 5.04 -17.67
CA THR A 88 -1.43 5.30 -19.11
C THR A 88 -2.84 5.37 -19.69
N ASP A 89 -3.64 4.35 -19.45
CA ASP A 89 -4.89 4.13 -20.17
C ASP A 89 -6.02 4.90 -19.49
N LEU A 90 -6.06 4.83 -18.15
CA LEU A 90 -7.05 5.52 -17.33
C LEU A 90 -6.60 6.96 -16.97
N LYS A 91 -5.35 7.32 -17.27
CA LYS A 91 -4.77 8.65 -16.99
C LYS A 91 -4.93 9.07 -15.52
N LEU A 92 -4.89 8.11 -14.60
CA LEU A 92 -4.95 8.38 -13.17
C LEU A 92 -3.60 8.88 -12.66
N THR A 93 -3.62 9.86 -11.77
CA THR A 93 -2.42 10.25 -11.03
C THR A 93 -2.10 9.17 -10.01
N VAL A 94 -0.95 8.51 -10.20
CA VAL A 94 -0.40 7.53 -9.27
C VAL A 94 0.66 8.19 -8.39
N HIS A 95 0.72 7.78 -7.12
CA HIS A 95 1.61 8.35 -6.11
C HIS A 95 2.62 7.33 -5.55
N SER A 96 2.64 6.13 -6.15
CA SER A 96 3.52 5.04 -5.78
C SER A 96 5.00 5.37 -5.95
N ARG A 97 5.75 5.35 -4.84
CA ARG A 97 7.21 5.49 -4.88
C ARG A 97 7.90 4.28 -5.53
N LEU A 98 7.34 3.07 -5.35
CA LEU A 98 7.94 1.85 -5.88
C LEU A 98 7.81 1.77 -7.40
N TYR A 99 6.63 2.12 -7.92
CA TYR A 99 6.43 2.24 -9.35
C TYR A 99 7.35 3.30 -9.98
N GLU A 100 7.51 4.47 -9.36
CA GLU A 100 8.43 5.51 -9.83
C GLU A 100 9.89 5.03 -9.92
N ILE A 101 10.35 4.20 -8.97
CA ILE A 101 11.69 3.59 -9.03
C ILE A 101 11.80 2.68 -10.26
N VAL A 102 10.85 1.76 -10.45
CA VAL A 102 10.88 0.79 -11.55
C VAL A 102 10.78 1.49 -12.90
N LYS A 103 9.88 2.47 -13.03
CA LYS A 103 9.68 3.26 -14.25
C LYS A 103 10.95 4.00 -14.70
N ARG A 104 11.79 4.39 -13.75
CA ARG A 104 13.09 5.04 -14.01
C ARG A 104 14.23 4.05 -14.25
N GLY A 105 13.93 2.76 -14.43
CA GLY A 105 14.91 1.69 -14.63
C GLY A 105 15.59 1.21 -13.35
N GLY A 106 15.09 1.62 -12.18
CA GLY A 106 15.60 1.17 -10.89
C GLY A 106 15.16 -0.27 -10.57
N LYS A 107 15.88 -0.90 -9.63
CA LYS A 107 15.54 -2.23 -9.10
C LYS A 107 15.07 -2.12 -7.66
N LEU A 108 14.09 -2.93 -7.30
CA LEU A 108 13.63 -3.08 -5.93
C LEU A 108 14.43 -4.20 -5.25
N TYR A 109 14.79 -4.03 -3.99
CA TYR A 109 15.67 -4.98 -3.32
C TYR A 109 14.89 -6.11 -2.66
N GLY A 110 15.30 -7.36 -2.88
CA GLY A 110 14.75 -8.52 -2.18
C GLY A 110 13.34 -8.92 -2.62
N ILE A 111 12.96 -8.54 -3.84
CA ILE A 111 11.88 -9.11 -4.65
C ILE A 111 12.42 -9.37 -6.05
#